data_AF-A0A1T4Y417-F1
#
_entry.id   AF-A0A1T4Y417-F1
#
_cell.length_a   1.000
_cell.length_b   1.000
_cell.length_c   1.000
_cell.angle_alpha   90.00
_cell.angle_beta   90.00
_cell.angle_gamma   90.00
#
_symmetry.space_group_name_H-M   'P 1'
#
loop_
_entity.id
_entity.type
_entity.pdbx_description
1 polymer ?
#
loop_
_entity_poly.entity_id
_entity_poly.type
_entity_poly.pdbx_seq_one_letter_code
_entity_poly.pdbx_strand_id
1 'polypeptide(L)'
;MKSVHFNFQRHLSRRALLRGAGISLGLPLLDAMTPAFAAVQESRTAKRFVGVSMALGLHNPNLVPETAGRDYKPSRYLTSLQDLRGDFTVVSGSSHPGVTGGHTAEGSIFSACPNQRGATSRNTISLDQLMAKHLGHETRFPSLVLNTNSQTSPSYTENGSMIPAENSAMRLFTRLFVNDSPAEQDRQAELIRRGRSVMDVVGIEAKSLQRELGAADRDKLDAWFTSIRELEQRLVANEEWIHRPKPKVAMQPPTNIPRDNEVAVDGIFLDIVHMALATDSTRFVTLHITGNSVQGIEGVDESYHNLSHHGMDDEKLAQLAIVEQGVINQWGGFLRKLKADKMLDETMVILTSNLGNASSHDNKNMPMLFAGGGFKHGQHLAFDQKDNYPLPNLYLSTLQRLGLEEERFATSTSTMTGLEVA
;
A
#
# COMPACT_ATOMS: atom_id res chain seq x y z
N MET A 1 44.80 0.35 11.04
CA MET A 1 44.76 0.35 9.56
C MET A 1 43.91 -0.85 9.14
N LYS A 2 42.76 -0.65 8.48
CA LYS A 2 41.98 -1.76 7.91
C LYS A 2 42.72 -2.28 6.68
N SER A 3 42.96 -3.58 6.61
CA SER A 3 43.56 -4.25 5.46
C SER A 3 42.59 -4.19 4.28
N VAL A 4 42.99 -3.46 3.24
CA VAL A 4 42.27 -3.44 1.96
C VAL A 4 42.78 -4.62 1.14
N HIS A 5 41.92 -5.60 0.89
CA HIS A 5 42.22 -6.74 0.03
C HIS A 5 41.75 -6.43 -1.40
N PHE A 6 42.69 -6.29 -2.33
CA PHE A 6 42.39 -6.22 -3.75
C PHE A 6 42.38 -7.62 -4.35
N ASN A 7 41.26 -8.02 -4.96
CA ASN A 7 41.14 -9.30 -5.64
C ASN A 7 41.55 -9.14 -7.12
N PHE A 8 42.70 -9.69 -7.48
CA PHE A 8 43.27 -9.60 -8.83
C PHE A 8 42.96 -10.84 -9.70
N GLN A 9 41.96 -11.66 -9.34
CA GLN A 9 41.69 -12.90 -10.07
C GLN A 9 40.85 -12.71 -11.35
N ARG A 10 41.10 -13.62 -12.31
CA ARG A 10 40.51 -13.65 -13.66
C ARG A 10 38.97 -13.68 -13.63
N HIS A 11 38.37 -12.80 -14.44
CA HIS A 11 36.93 -12.75 -14.70
C HIS A 11 36.40 -14.08 -15.31
N LEU A 12 35.48 -14.73 -14.62
CA LEU A 12 34.75 -15.90 -15.14
C LEU A 12 33.66 -15.44 -16.11
N SER A 13 33.78 -15.81 -17.39
CA SER A 13 32.75 -15.48 -18.38
C SER A 13 31.46 -16.27 -18.12
N ARG A 14 30.29 -15.65 -18.34
CA ARG A 14 28.96 -16.33 -18.31
C ARG A 14 28.93 -17.62 -19.14
N ARG A 15 29.73 -17.69 -20.21
CA ARG A 15 29.88 -18.85 -21.08
C ARG A 15 30.63 -20.02 -20.41
N ALA A 16 31.51 -19.75 -19.45
CA ALA A 16 32.18 -20.79 -18.66
C ALA A 16 31.23 -21.46 -17.66
N LEU A 17 30.31 -20.70 -17.06
CA LEU A 17 29.27 -21.20 -16.16
C LEU A 17 28.27 -22.10 -16.90
N LEU A 18 27.80 -21.67 -18.08
CA LEU A 18 26.84 -22.43 -18.90
C LEU A 18 27.41 -23.73 -19.48
N ARG A 19 28.74 -23.86 -19.64
CA ARG A 19 29.38 -25.11 -20.08
C ARG A 19 29.46 -26.18 -18.99
N GLY A 20 29.19 -25.82 -17.72
CA GLY A 20 29.15 -26.76 -16.59
C GLY A 20 27.74 -27.17 -16.15
N ALA A 21 26.69 -26.67 -16.80
CA ALA A 21 25.28 -26.78 -16.37
C ALA A 21 24.62 -28.14 -16.67
N GLY A 22 25.33 -29.25 -16.43
CA GLY A 22 24.73 -30.59 -16.48
C GLY A 22 23.94 -30.92 -15.21
N ILE A 23 24.40 -30.48 -14.04
CA ILE A 23 23.79 -30.74 -12.74
C ILE A 23 24.24 -29.63 -11.78
N SER A 24 23.42 -28.63 -11.50
CA SER A 24 23.72 -27.67 -10.43
C SER A 24 22.44 -27.05 -9.87
N LEU A 25 22.15 -27.37 -8.60
CA LEU A 25 21.34 -26.57 -7.70
C LEU A 25 21.79 -25.10 -7.83
N GLY A 26 20.84 -24.19 -8.03
CA GLY A 26 21.11 -22.77 -8.28
C GLY A 26 22.00 -22.16 -7.20
N LEU A 27 23.25 -21.88 -7.55
CA LEU A 27 24.16 -21.12 -6.69
C LEU A 27 23.71 -19.65 -6.68
N PRO A 28 23.63 -19.01 -5.50
CA PRO A 28 23.41 -17.57 -5.40
C PRO A 28 24.49 -16.81 -6.17
N LEU A 29 24.13 -15.64 -6.70
CA LEU A 29 25.08 -14.77 -7.39
C LEU A 29 26.18 -14.34 -6.40
N LEU A 30 27.42 -14.73 -6.66
CA LEU A 30 28.56 -14.37 -5.81
C LEU A 30 29.07 -12.96 -6.16
N ASP A 31 29.50 -12.19 -5.17
CA ASP A 31 30.08 -10.84 -5.35
C ASP A 31 31.24 -10.79 -6.36
N ALA A 32 31.93 -11.92 -6.58
CA ALA A 32 32.97 -12.06 -7.60
C ALA A 32 32.46 -11.97 -9.05
N MET A 33 31.14 -11.98 -9.25
CA MET A 33 30.47 -11.88 -10.56
C MET A 33 30.07 -10.45 -10.91
N THR A 34 30.31 -9.49 -10.01
CA THR A 34 30.01 -8.06 -10.21
C THR A 34 31.28 -7.33 -10.66
N PRO A 35 31.32 -6.69 -11.84
CA PRO A 35 32.53 -5.99 -12.31
C PRO A 35 32.92 -4.85 -11.38
N ALA A 36 34.19 -4.78 -10.98
CA ALA A 36 34.72 -3.78 -10.03
C ALA A 36 34.56 -2.31 -10.45
N PHE A 37 34.23 -2.05 -11.72
CA PHE A 37 34.01 -0.71 -12.29
C PHE A 37 32.67 -0.57 -13.02
N ALA A 38 31.71 -1.48 -12.81
CA ALA A 38 30.34 -1.17 -13.21
C ALA A 38 29.89 0.02 -12.37
N ALA A 39 29.57 1.16 -13.00
CA ALA A 39 28.74 2.15 -12.36
C ALA A 39 27.50 1.39 -11.88
N VAL A 40 27.34 1.28 -10.56
CA VAL A 40 26.06 0.86 -10.00
C VAL A 40 25.11 1.94 -10.49
N GLN A 41 24.41 1.67 -11.58
CA GLN A 41 23.18 2.37 -11.85
C GLN A 41 22.34 1.97 -10.65
N GLU A 42 22.28 2.86 -9.65
CA GLU A 42 21.38 2.69 -8.52
C GLU A 42 20.02 2.51 -9.16
N SER A 43 19.61 1.25 -9.26
CA SER A 43 18.25 0.89 -9.55
C SER A 43 17.47 1.54 -8.43
N ARG A 44 16.85 2.70 -8.71
CA ARG A 44 15.87 3.33 -7.83
C ARG A 44 14.67 2.41 -7.81
N THR A 45 14.80 1.27 -7.13
CA THR A 45 13.68 0.40 -6.82
C THR A 45 12.77 1.20 -5.91
N ALA A 46 11.47 1.18 -6.20
CA ALA A 46 10.52 1.76 -5.28
C ALA A 46 10.65 0.98 -3.96
N LYS A 47 10.75 1.67 -2.84
CA LYS A 47 10.86 1.05 -1.51
C LYS A 47 9.65 1.31 -0.63
N ARG A 48 8.78 2.23 -1.06
CA ARG A 48 7.65 2.75 -0.28
C ARG A 48 6.35 2.60 -1.05
N PHE A 49 5.27 2.40 -0.32
CA PHE A 49 3.92 2.32 -0.85
C PHE A 49 2.94 3.05 0.06
N VAL A 50 2.05 3.82 -0.57
CA VAL A 50 0.92 4.49 0.07
C VAL A 50 -0.35 4.18 -0.71
N GLY A 51 -1.25 3.38 -0.13
CA GLY A 51 -2.57 3.13 -0.67
C GLY A 51 -3.61 4.04 -0.03
N VAL A 52 -4.11 5.02 -0.77
CA VAL A 52 -5.27 5.83 -0.35
C VAL A 52 -6.53 5.27 -1.00
N SER A 53 -7.55 5.03 -0.21
CA SER A 53 -8.81 4.46 -0.68
C SER A 53 -10.01 5.20 -0.09
N MET A 54 -11.13 5.23 -0.82
CA MET A 54 -12.35 5.95 -0.43
C MET A 54 -13.54 4.99 -0.35
N ALA A 55 -14.41 5.16 0.66
CA ALA A 55 -15.60 4.31 0.83
C ALA A 55 -16.78 4.66 -0.11
N LEU A 56 -16.79 5.87 -0.69
CA LEU A 56 -17.93 6.43 -1.44
C LEU A 56 -17.62 6.70 -2.93
N GLY A 57 -16.55 6.15 -3.47
CA GLY A 57 -16.21 6.33 -4.89
C GLY A 57 -15.66 7.71 -5.23
N LEU A 58 -15.47 7.91 -6.54
CA LEU A 58 -15.33 9.21 -7.18
C LEU A 58 -16.28 9.22 -8.37
N HIS A 59 -16.95 10.34 -8.63
CA HIS A 59 -17.82 10.47 -9.78
C HIS A 59 -17.00 10.40 -11.07
N ASN A 60 -16.98 9.21 -11.69
CA ASN A 60 -16.14 8.88 -12.84
C ASN A 60 -16.16 9.91 -13.97
N PRO A 61 -17.31 10.46 -14.41
CA PRO A 61 -17.35 11.51 -15.44
C PRO A 61 -16.51 12.75 -15.14
N ASN A 62 -16.28 13.07 -13.86
CA ASN A 62 -15.42 14.19 -13.46
C ASN A 62 -13.94 13.79 -13.29
N LEU A 63 -13.63 12.49 -13.18
CA LEU A 63 -12.29 11.96 -12.99
C LEU A 63 -11.64 11.49 -14.31
N VAL A 64 -12.37 10.76 -15.14
CA VAL A 64 -11.81 10.04 -16.30
C VAL A 64 -11.73 10.97 -17.52
N PRO A 65 -10.54 11.16 -18.11
CA PRO A 65 -10.41 11.89 -19.37
C PRO A 65 -11.15 11.21 -20.53
N GLU A 66 -11.70 11.99 -21.46
CA GLU A 66 -12.41 11.47 -22.63
C GLU A 66 -11.51 10.70 -23.62
N THR A 67 -10.22 11.05 -23.65
CA THR A 67 -9.24 10.49 -24.60
C THR A 67 -8.14 9.75 -23.87
N ALA A 68 -7.67 8.65 -24.46
CA ALA A 68 -6.55 7.84 -23.94
C ALA A 68 -5.19 8.43 -24.34
N GLY A 69 -4.11 7.90 -23.75
CA GLY A 69 -2.74 8.24 -24.11
C GLY A 69 -2.18 9.42 -23.33
N ARG A 70 -1.12 10.07 -23.83
CA ARG A 70 -0.38 11.13 -23.12
C ARG A 70 -0.96 12.53 -23.31
N ASP A 71 -1.64 12.75 -24.42
CA ASP A 71 -2.18 14.06 -24.83
C ASP A 71 -3.63 14.28 -24.40
N TYR A 72 -4.12 13.50 -23.43
CA TYR A 72 -5.50 13.63 -22.94
C TYR A 72 -5.79 15.04 -22.40
N LYS A 73 -6.99 15.55 -22.64
CA LYS A 73 -7.44 16.77 -21.97
C LYS A 73 -7.81 16.43 -20.52
N PRO A 74 -7.37 17.22 -19.52
CA PRO A 74 -7.73 16.94 -18.14
C PRO A 74 -9.23 17.03 -17.94
N SER A 75 -9.79 16.05 -17.25
CA SER A 75 -11.14 16.09 -16.69
C SER A 75 -11.20 17.10 -15.53
N ARG A 76 -12.42 17.38 -15.04
CA ARG A 76 -12.67 18.36 -13.97
C ARG A 76 -11.68 18.18 -12.81
N TYR A 77 -11.63 16.98 -12.23
CA TYR A 77 -10.82 16.70 -11.04
C TYR A 77 -9.31 16.80 -11.28
N LEU A 78 -8.85 16.54 -12.50
CA LEU A 78 -7.43 16.55 -12.84
C LEU A 78 -6.89 17.95 -13.16
N THR A 79 -7.76 18.96 -13.28
CA THR A 79 -7.36 20.33 -13.63
C THR A 79 -6.37 20.91 -12.62
N SER A 80 -6.57 20.63 -11.33
CA SER A 80 -5.69 21.11 -10.25
C SER A 80 -4.37 20.37 -10.13
N LEU A 81 -4.14 19.31 -10.93
CA LEU A 81 -2.96 18.44 -10.86
C LEU A 81 -2.03 18.59 -12.08
N GLN A 82 -2.23 19.60 -12.93
CA GLN A 82 -1.47 19.70 -14.19
C GLN A 82 0.04 19.94 -13.99
N ASP A 83 0.44 20.51 -12.85
CA ASP A 83 1.85 20.60 -12.45
C ASP A 83 2.49 19.24 -12.12
N LEU A 84 1.67 18.24 -11.80
CA LEU A 84 2.06 16.85 -11.54
C LEU A 84 1.75 15.91 -12.70
N ARG A 85 1.33 16.41 -13.86
CA ARG A 85 0.84 15.57 -14.97
C ARG A 85 1.81 14.45 -15.33
N GLY A 86 3.11 14.73 -15.33
CA GLY A 86 4.16 13.76 -15.64
C GLY A 86 4.45 12.73 -14.55
N ASP A 87 3.84 12.84 -13.37
CA ASP A 87 4.15 12.02 -12.19
C ASP A 87 3.04 11.06 -11.78
N PHE A 88 1.88 11.09 -12.46
CA PHE A 88 0.80 10.12 -12.27
C PHE A 88 0.18 9.60 -13.56
N THR A 89 -0.54 8.51 -13.44
CA THR A 89 -1.30 7.82 -14.48
C THR A 89 -2.75 7.70 -14.04
N VAL A 90 -3.66 8.01 -14.96
CA VAL A 90 -5.09 7.72 -14.78
C VAL A 90 -5.37 6.36 -15.38
N VAL A 91 -6.07 5.49 -14.66
CA VAL A 91 -6.52 4.19 -15.17
C VAL A 91 -8.04 4.16 -15.16
N SER A 92 -8.66 3.79 -16.28
CA SER A 92 -10.10 3.63 -16.41
C SER A 92 -10.46 2.30 -17.08
N GLY A 93 -11.71 1.85 -16.92
CA GLY A 93 -12.13 0.55 -17.47
C GLY A 93 -11.52 -0.65 -16.75
N SER A 94 -11.25 -0.53 -15.45
CA SER A 94 -10.64 -1.61 -14.65
C SER A 94 -11.44 -1.88 -13.38
N SER A 95 -11.39 -3.12 -12.89
CA SER A 95 -12.03 -3.52 -11.63
C SER A 95 -11.37 -4.78 -11.06
N HIS A 96 -11.85 -5.25 -9.90
CA HIS A 96 -11.45 -6.56 -9.36
C HIS A 96 -12.37 -7.66 -9.88
N PRO A 97 -11.86 -8.63 -10.67
CA PRO A 97 -12.66 -9.76 -11.13
C PRO A 97 -13.25 -10.56 -9.96
N GLY A 98 -14.55 -10.84 -10.03
CA GLY A 98 -15.26 -11.64 -9.02
C GLY A 98 -15.57 -10.93 -7.70
N VAL A 99 -15.33 -9.61 -7.62
CA VAL A 99 -15.68 -8.79 -6.46
C VAL A 99 -16.99 -8.04 -6.73
N THR A 100 -17.96 -8.18 -5.83
CA THR A 100 -19.25 -7.49 -5.86
C THR A 100 -19.67 -7.12 -4.43
N GLY A 101 -20.81 -6.45 -4.27
CA GLY A 101 -21.39 -6.15 -2.95
C GLY A 101 -21.52 -4.66 -2.64
N GLY A 102 -21.26 -3.78 -3.61
CA GLY A 102 -21.35 -2.34 -3.40
C GLY A 102 -20.34 -1.89 -2.37
N HIS A 103 -20.78 -1.19 -1.33
CA HIS A 103 -19.92 -0.70 -0.24
C HIS A 103 -19.12 -1.81 0.45
N THR A 104 -19.70 -3.01 0.66
CA THR A 104 -19.01 -4.09 1.40
C THR A 104 -17.80 -4.65 0.65
N ALA A 105 -17.65 -4.33 -0.65
CA ALA A 105 -16.46 -4.67 -1.42
C ALA A 105 -15.22 -3.90 -0.97
N GLU A 106 -15.34 -2.90 -0.09
CA GLU A 106 -14.21 -2.13 0.46
C GLU A 106 -13.11 -3.02 1.05
N GLY A 107 -13.48 -4.15 1.68
CA GLY A 107 -12.53 -5.11 2.23
C GLY A 107 -11.62 -5.75 1.18
N SER A 108 -12.02 -5.74 -0.10
CA SER A 108 -11.24 -6.32 -1.21
C SER A 108 -10.36 -5.30 -1.94
N ILE A 109 -10.36 -4.01 -1.54
CA ILE A 109 -9.66 -2.95 -2.27
C ILE A 109 -8.17 -3.28 -2.46
N PHE A 110 -7.46 -3.71 -1.41
CA PHE A 110 -6.03 -4.01 -1.53
C PHE A 110 -5.70 -5.50 -1.56
N SER A 111 -6.65 -6.40 -1.24
CA SER A 111 -6.43 -7.85 -1.41
C SER A 111 -6.84 -8.35 -2.80
N ALA A 112 -7.72 -7.62 -3.50
CA ALA A 112 -8.42 -8.07 -4.70
C ALA A 112 -9.05 -9.47 -4.57
N CYS A 113 -9.33 -9.90 -3.35
CA CYS A 113 -9.92 -11.21 -3.09
C CYS A 113 -11.34 -11.23 -3.64
N PRO A 114 -11.69 -12.17 -4.55
CA PRO A 114 -13.06 -12.34 -4.99
C PRO A 114 -13.99 -12.50 -3.79
N ASN A 115 -14.99 -11.62 -3.71
CA ASN A 115 -16.00 -11.62 -2.66
C ASN A 115 -17.34 -11.33 -3.31
N GLN A 116 -18.23 -12.33 -3.29
CA GLN A 116 -19.55 -12.21 -3.89
C GLN A 116 -20.59 -11.90 -2.81
N ARG A 117 -21.52 -10.99 -3.12
CA ARG A 117 -22.60 -10.65 -2.19
C ARG A 117 -23.36 -11.92 -1.76
N GLY A 118 -23.41 -12.17 -0.45
CA GLY A 118 -24.08 -13.34 0.13
C GLY A 118 -23.22 -14.60 0.23
N ALA A 119 -21.95 -14.57 -0.21
CA ALA A 119 -21.01 -15.65 -0.01
C ALA A 119 -20.27 -15.49 1.33
N THR A 120 -20.03 -16.61 2.04
CA THR A 120 -19.10 -16.66 3.15
C THR A 120 -17.68 -16.88 2.60
N SER A 121 -17.08 -15.84 2.02
CA SER A 121 -15.68 -15.88 1.60
C SER A 121 -14.78 -15.22 2.65
N ARG A 122 -13.74 -15.95 3.05
CA ARG A 122 -12.64 -15.40 3.84
C ARG A 122 -11.75 -14.57 2.91
N ASN A 123 -11.32 -13.41 3.37
CA ASN A 123 -10.40 -12.56 2.60
C ASN A 123 -8.98 -13.18 2.52
N THR A 124 -8.09 -12.57 1.77
CA THR A 124 -6.67 -12.95 1.65
C THR A 124 -5.77 -11.80 2.07
N ILE A 125 -4.44 -12.03 2.08
CA ILE A 125 -3.47 -10.97 2.36
C ILE A 125 -3.70 -9.76 1.45
N SER A 126 -3.65 -8.56 2.03
CA SER A 126 -3.70 -7.32 1.26
C SER A 126 -2.31 -6.93 0.75
N LEU A 127 -2.29 -6.16 -0.34
CA LEU A 127 -1.09 -5.68 -1.03
C LEU A 127 -0.06 -5.07 -0.07
N ASP A 128 -0.51 -4.14 0.78
CA ASP A 128 0.32 -3.45 1.77
C ASP A 128 0.94 -4.42 2.79
N GLN A 129 0.19 -5.45 3.21
CA GLN A 129 0.65 -6.42 4.18
C GLN A 129 1.63 -7.43 3.56
N LEU A 130 1.44 -7.79 2.29
CA LEU A 130 2.41 -8.59 1.55
C LEU A 130 3.73 -7.83 1.38
N MET A 131 3.66 -6.54 1.01
CA MET A 131 4.85 -5.68 0.93
C MET A 131 5.55 -5.52 2.29
N ALA A 132 4.78 -5.31 3.37
CA ALA A 132 5.32 -5.19 4.72
C ALA A 132 5.90 -6.51 5.26
N LYS A 133 5.45 -7.68 4.77
CA LYS A 133 6.06 -8.98 5.07
C LYS A 133 7.50 -9.03 4.51
N HIS A 134 7.73 -8.46 3.33
CA HIS A 134 9.02 -8.44 2.67
C HIS A 134 10.00 -7.40 3.26
N LEU A 135 9.61 -6.12 3.34
CA LEU A 135 10.54 -5.02 3.72
C LEU A 135 10.16 -4.28 5.00
N GLY A 136 9.06 -4.65 5.67
CA GLY A 136 8.59 -3.90 6.85
C GLY A 136 9.52 -3.98 8.06
N HIS A 137 10.45 -4.94 8.10
CA HIS A 137 11.42 -5.09 9.19
C HIS A 137 12.54 -4.02 9.14
N GLU A 138 12.69 -3.31 8.02
CA GLU A 138 13.70 -2.24 7.89
C GLU A 138 13.31 -0.95 8.63
N THR A 139 12.04 -0.81 9.02
CA THR A 139 11.53 0.38 9.71
C THR A 139 10.89 0.04 11.04
N ARG A 140 10.76 1.04 11.92
CA ARG A 140 10.18 0.88 13.26
C ARG A 140 8.75 0.35 13.23
N PHE A 141 7.96 0.83 12.28
CA PHE A 141 6.59 0.36 12.06
C PHE A 141 6.56 -0.40 10.73
N PRO A 142 6.23 -1.72 10.74
CA PRO A 142 6.22 -2.51 9.50
C PRO A 142 5.19 -2.04 8.48
N SER A 143 4.05 -1.55 8.96
CA SER A 143 3.04 -0.85 8.15
C SER A 143 2.20 0.05 9.06
N LEU A 144 1.56 1.05 8.46
CA LEU A 144 0.52 1.85 9.11
C LEU A 144 -0.81 1.59 8.41
N VAL A 145 -1.78 1.04 9.15
CA VAL A 145 -3.16 0.85 8.70
C VAL A 145 -4.00 1.95 9.33
N LEU A 146 -4.49 2.86 8.51
CA LEU A 146 -5.11 4.12 8.91
C LEU A 146 -6.50 4.25 8.30
N ASN A 147 -7.38 4.94 9.00
CA ASN A 147 -8.70 5.31 8.52
C ASN A 147 -9.10 6.64 9.16
N THR A 148 -9.82 7.50 8.46
CA THR A 148 -10.11 8.84 8.96
C THR A 148 -11.23 8.89 10.02
N ASN A 149 -12.15 7.92 10.02
CA ASN A 149 -13.36 7.98 10.87
C ASN A 149 -13.83 6.63 11.44
N SER A 150 -13.25 5.49 11.04
CA SER A 150 -13.62 4.14 11.47
C SER A 150 -12.39 3.30 11.82
N GLN A 151 -12.57 2.17 12.51
CA GLN A 151 -11.50 1.17 12.70
C GLN A 151 -11.53 0.06 11.63
N THR A 152 -12.49 0.10 10.69
CA THR A 152 -12.51 -0.80 9.52
C THR A 152 -11.39 -0.43 8.55
N SER A 153 -10.82 -1.42 7.89
CA SER A 153 -9.75 -1.18 6.92
C SER A 153 -9.80 -2.18 5.76
N PRO A 154 -9.26 -1.80 4.59
CA PRO A 154 -9.03 -2.70 3.47
C PRO A 154 -7.73 -3.53 3.63
N SER A 155 -7.14 -3.59 4.83
CA SER A 155 -5.89 -4.30 5.09
C SER A 155 -6.15 -5.60 5.85
N TYR A 156 -5.65 -6.71 5.29
CA TYR A 156 -5.95 -8.06 5.75
C TYR A 156 -4.67 -8.88 5.88
N THR A 157 -4.63 -9.69 6.93
CA THR A 157 -3.56 -10.67 7.17
C THR A 157 -3.60 -11.80 6.13
N GLU A 158 -2.54 -12.61 6.09
CA GLU A 158 -2.46 -13.82 5.26
C GLU A 158 -3.60 -14.81 5.51
N ASN A 159 -4.08 -14.83 6.75
CA ASN A 159 -5.22 -15.64 7.16
C ASN A 159 -6.55 -14.86 7.04
N GLY A 160 -6.63 -13.80 6.24
CA GLY A 160 -7.89 -13.13 5.90
C GLY A 160 -8.61 -12.43 7.05
N SER A 161 -7.92 -12.14 8.14
CA SER A 161 -8.45 -11.33 9.25
C SER A 161 -8.18 -9.86 8.98
N MET A 162 -9.19 -9.01 9.17
CA MET A 162 -9.05 -7.55 9.02
C MET A 162 -8.12 -7.02 10.10
N ILE A 163 -7.17 -6.17 9.71
CA ILE A 163 -6.30 -5.43 10.63
C ILE A 163 -7.03 -4.12 10.99
N PRO A 164 -7.36 -3.87 12.27
CA PRO A 164 -8.03 -2.62 12.65
C PRO A 164 -7.18 -1.39 12.34
N ALA A 165 -7.82 -0.33 11.85
CA ALA A 165 -7.18 0.93 11.53
C ALA A 165 -7.01 1.85 12.74
N GLU A 166 -5.91 2.59 12.79
CA GLU A 166 -5.75 3.75 13.67
C GLU A 166 -6.51 4.95 13.09
N ASN A 167 -7.52 5.41 13.83
CA ASN A 167 -8.47 6.43 13.37
C ASN A 167 -8.40 7.79 14.06
N SER A 168 -7.35 8.04 14.84
CA SER A 168 -7.09 9.30 15.50
C SER A 168 -5.76 9.85 15.02
N ALA A 169 -5.81 10.97 14.30
CA ALA A 169 -4.61 11.69 13.88
C ALA A 169 -3.70 12.06 15.08
N MET A 170 -4.28 12.40 16.23
CA MET A 170 -3.51 12.67 17.45
C MET A 170 -2.79 11.40 17.95
N ARG A 171 -3.49 10.26 18.08
CA ARG A 171 -2.84 9.01 18.51
C ARG A 171 -1.77 8.57 17.53
N LEU A 172 -2.02 8.70 16.23
CA LEU A 172 -1.05 8.41 15.19
C LEU A 172 0.21 9.29 15.34
N PHE A 173 0.04 10.59 15.48
CA PHE A 173 1.14 11.53 15.70
C PHE A 173 1.94 11.18 16.96
N THR A 174 1.26 10.95 18.09
CA THR A 174 1.91 10.55 19.35
C THR A 174 2.68 9.24 19.18
N ARG A 175 2.08 8.24 18.54
CA ARG A 175 2.71 6.94 18.30
C ARG A 175 4.01 7.09 17.50
N LEU A 176 4.02 7.95 16.48
CA LEU A 176 5.16 8.13 15.56
C LEU A 176 6.27 9.01 16.13
N PHE A 177 5.92 10.10 16.83
CA PHE A 177 6.89 11.18 17.12
C PHE A 177 7.09 11.49 18.60
N VAL A 178 6.25 10.96 19.50
CA VAL A 178 6.39 11.18 20.95
C VAL A 178 7.01 9.96 21.59
N ASN A 179 8.17 10.14 22.22
CA ASN A 179 8.87 9.05 22.91
C ASN A 179 8.03 8.46 24.04
N ASP A 180 8.06 7.14 24.13
CA ASP A 180 7.41 6.40 25.20
C ASP A 180 8.18 6.63 26.52
N SER A 181 7.46 6.65 27.64
CA SER A 181 8.09 6.76 28.96
C SER A 181 8.92 5.49 29.26
N PRO A 182 9.92 5.55 30.15
CA PRO A 182 10.69 4.36 30.53
C PRO A 182 9.81 3.18 30.96
N ALA A 183 8.74 3.46 31.72
CA ALA A 183 7.79 2.43 32.15
C ALA A 183 7.02 1.77 30.99
N GLU A 184 6.67 2.53 29.95
CA GLU A 184 6.00 1.97 28.78
C GLU A 184 6.99 1.18 27.91
N GLN A 185 8.24 1.64 27.78
CA GLN A 185 9.30 0.87 27.12
C GLN A 185 9.53 -0.49 27.79
N ASP A 186 9.62 -0.52 29.12
CA ASP A 186 9.78 -1.75 29.89
C ASP A 186 8.60 -2.71 29.72
N ARG A 187 7.37 -2.16 29.67
CA ARG A 187 6.15 -2.94 29.43
C ARG A 187 6.15 -3.57 28.03
N GLN A 188 6.52 -2.81 27.00
CA GLN A 188 6.60 -3.33 25.63
C GLN A 188 7.68 -4.41 25.51
N ALA A 189 8.84 -4.21 26.13
CA ALA A 189 9.92 -5.20 26.15
C ALA A 189 9.46 -6.50 26.85
N GLU A 190 8.73 -6.38 27.96
CA GLU A 190 8.17 -7.53 28.66
C GLU A 190 7.14 -8.31 27.83
N LEU A 191 6.28 -7.61 27.08
CA LEU A 191 5.32 -8.26 26.17
C LEU A 191 6.03 -9.03 25.06
N ILE A 192 7.09 -8.47 24.49
CA ILE A 192 7.91 -9.15 23.47
C ILE A 192 8.56 -10.42 24.06
N ARG A 193 9.17 -10.31 25.25
CA ARG A 193 9.78 -11.46 25.94
C ARG A 193 8.78 -12.58 26.21
N ARG A 194 7.58 -12.23 26.71
CA ARG A 194 6.50 -13.20 26.95
C ARG A 194 6.00 -13.83 25.65
N GLY A 195 5.84 -13.04 24.59
CA GLY A 195 5.43 -13.52 23.28
C GLY A 195 6.38 -14.58 22.73
N ARG A 196 7.69 -14.33 22.82
CA ARG A 196 8.73 -15.31 22.44
C ARG A 196 8.64 -16.59 23.27
N SER A 197 8.50 -16.46 24.59
CA SER A 197 8.38 -17.64 25.47
C SER A 197 7.17 -18.50 25.14
N VAL A 198 6.02 -17.90 24.81
CA VAL A 198 4.82 -18.64 24.37
C VAL A 198 5.10 -19.37 23.06
N MET A 199 5.75 -18.71 22.09
CA MET A 199 6.09 -19.32 20.81
C MET A 199 7.05 -20.50 20.95
N ASP A 200 8.02 -20.42 21.86
CA ASP A 200 8.93 -21.54 22.15
C ASP A 200 8.18 -22.78 22.65
N VAL A 201 7.23 -22.58 23.57
CA VAL A 201 6.42 -23.68 24.14
C VAL A 201 5.56 -24.32 23.04
N VAL A 202 4.81 -23.52 22.29
CA VAL A 202 3.95 -24.03 21.20
C VAL A 202 4.80 -24.69 20.11
N GLY A 203 5.99 -24.16 19.82
CA GLY A 203 6.92 -24.72 18.85
C GLY A 203 7.43 -26.11 19.22
N ILE A 204 7.66 -26.39 20.52
CA ILE A 204 8.05 -27.73 21.00
C ILE A 204 6.90 -28.73 20.82
N GLU A 205 5.68 -28.36 21.23
CA GLU A 205 4.50 -29.21 21.11
C GLU A 205 4.18 -29.53 19.65
N ALA A 206 4.20 -28.51 18.79
CA ALA A 206 3.99 -28.65 17.35
C ALA A 206 5.02 -29.62 16.71
N LYS A 207 6.29 -29.60 17.15
CA LYS A 207 7.34 -30.50 16.62
C LYS A 207 7.11 -31.94 17.04
N SER A 208 6.55 -32.15 18.24
CA SER A 208 6.12 -33.48 18.68
C SER A 208 5.00 -33.99 17.78
N LEU A 209 3.98 -33.15 17.52
CA LEU A 209 2.85 -33.50 16.66
C LEU A 209 3.29 -33.81 15.21
N GLN A 210 4.24 -33.05 14.66
CA GLN A 210 4.78 -33.29 13.31
C GLN A 210 5.30 -34.73 13.11
N ARG A 211 5.87 -35.35 14.16
CA ARG A 211 6.39 -36.73 14.10
C ARG A 211 5.28 -37.77 13.94
N GLU A 212 4.09 -37.47 14.42
CA GLU A 212 2.92 -38.36 14.42
C GLU A 212 2.04 -38.20 13.16
N LEU A 213 2.21 -37.09 12.43
CA LEU A 213 1.41 -36.78 11.25
C LEU A 213 1.92 -37.44 9.96
N GLY A 214 0.99 -37.66 9.02
CA GLY A 214 1.28 -38.09 7.65
C GLY A 214 1.85 -36.96 6.77
N ALA A 215 2.42 -37.31 5.62
CA ALA A 215 3.18 -36.39 4.75
C ALA A 215 2.42 -35.09 4.40
N ALA A 216 1.14 -35.18 4.01
CA ALA A 216 0.35 -34.01 3.61
C ALA A 216 0.07 -33.01 4.75
N ASP A 217 0.04 -33.47 6.01
CA ASP A 217 -0.17 -32.59 7.16
C ASP A 217 1.16 -32.04 7.71
N ARG A 218 2.28 -32.72 7.45
CA ARG A 218 3.62 -32.18 7.74
C ARG A 218 3.92 -30.94 6.93
N ASP A 219 3.57 -30.91 5.65
CA ASP A 219 3.80 -29.74 4.78
C ASP A 219 3.06 -28.49 5.31
N LYS A 220 1.82 -28.66 5.82
CA LYS A 220 1.06 -27.55 6.45
C LYS A 220 1.70 -27.09 7.75
N LEU A 221 2.21 -28.03 8.55
CA LEU A 221 2.88 -27.73 9.81
C LEU A 221 4.23 -27.04 9.59
N ASP A 222 4.97 -27.42 8.55
CA ASP A 222 6.21 -26.75 8.13
C ASP A 222 5.95 -25.32 7.64
N ALA A 223 4.87 -25.10 6.87
CA ALA A 223 4.45 -23.75 6.51
C ALA A 223 4.11 -22.92 7.76
N TRP A 224 3.38 -23.51 8.72
CA TRP A 224 3.07 -22.85 10.00
C TRP A 224 4.33 -22.52 10.82
N PHE A 225 5.30 -23.43 10.91
CA PHE A 225 6.59 -23.17 11.58
C PHE A 225 7.36 -22.03 10.93
N THR A 226 7.33 -21.96 9.60
CA THR A 226 7.95 -20.87 8.86
C THR A 226 7.32 -19.54 9.24
N SER A 227 5.98 -19.45 9.28
CA SER A 227 5.27 -18.25 9.73
C SER A 227 5.57 -17.86 11.17
N ILE A 228 5.69 -18.83 12.09
CA ILE A 228 6.07 -18.55 13.49
C ILE A 228 7.50 -18.00 13.56
N ARG A 229 8.43 -18.55 12.78
CA ARG A 229 9.82 -18.09 12.76
C ARG A 229 9.95 -16.67 12.20
N GLU A 230 9.20 -16.34 11.15
CA GLU A 230 9.09 -14.98 10.61
C GLU A 230 8.54 -14.00 11.66
N LEU A 231 7.53 -14.42 12.42
CA LEU A 231 6.97 -13.62 13.52
C LEU A 231 7.97 -13.40 14.65
N GLU A 232 8.75 -14.42 15.02
CA GLU A 232 9.81 -14.30 16.04
C GLU A 232 10.89 -13.31 15.60
N GLN A 233 11.35 -13.38 14.35
CA GLN A 233 12.32 -12.43 13.80
C GLN A 233 11.79 -10.98 13.85
N ARG A 234 10.50 -10.79 13.57
CA ARG A 234 9.84 -9.48 13.71
C ARG A 234 9.80 -9.00 15.16
N LEU A 235 9.54 -9.89 16.11
CA LEU A 235 9.56 -9.53 17.53
C LEU A 235 10.96 -9.09 17.99
N VAL A 236 12.02 -9.77 17.55
CA VAL A 236 13.41 -9.37 17.85
C VAL A 236 13.75 -8.02 17.23
N ALA A 237 13.41 -7.80 15.96
CA ALA A 237 13.62 -6.51 15.30
C ALA A 237 12.87 -5.37 16.04
N ASN A 238 11.65 -5.63 16.52
CA ASN A 238 10.86 -4.67 17.28
C ASN A 238 11.49 -4.31 18.64
N GLU A 239 12.16 -5.26 19.30
CA GLU A 239 12.85 -5.02 20.57
C GLU A 239 13.96 -3.98 20.40
N GLU A 240 14.73 -4.05 19.31
CA GLU A 240 15.77 -3.06 19.00
C GLU A 240 15.21 -1.64 18.86
N TRP A 241 13.97 -1.52 18.38
CA TRP A 241 13.34 -0.22 18.20
C TRP A 241 12.84 0.38 19.51
N ILE A 242 12.54 -0.39 20.56
CA ILE A 242 11.99 0.13 21.83
C ILE A 242 12.88 1.22 22.42
N HIS A 243 14.19 0.97 22.47
CA HIS A 243 15.15 1.89 23.10
C HIS A 243 15.71 2.94 22.13
N ARG A 244 15.40 2.85 20.82
CA ARG A 244 15.80 3.87 19.85
C ARG A 244 14.86 5.08 19.98
N PRO A 245 15.38 6.32 20.09
CA PRO A 245 14.53 7.50 20.15
C PRO A 245 13.71 7.64 18.86
N LYS A 246 12.45 8.09 18.98
CA LYS A 246 11.61 8.46 17.84
C LYS A 246 12.16 9.73 17.18
N PRO A 247 11.96 9.89 15.86
CA PRO A 247 12.43 11.06 15.14
C PRO A 247 11.75 12.33 15.65
N LYS A 248 12.51 13.43 15.69
CA LYS A 248 11.96 14.75 16.00
C LYS A 248 11.52 15.44 14.71
N VAL A 249 10.27 15.86 14.66
CA VAL A 249 9.70 16.60 13.53
C VAL A 249 9.32 18.00 13.96
N ALA A 250 9.36 18.95 13.01
CA ALA A 250 8.89 20.33 13.25
C ALA A 250 7.36 20.44 13.24
N MET A 251 6.67 19.41 12.72
CA MET A 251 5.22 19.31 12.69
C MET A 251 4.65 19.39 14.11
N GLN A 252 3.65 20.26 14.30
CA GLN A 252 2.93 20.36 15.56
C GLN A 252 1.88 19.23 15.67
N PRO A 253 1.58 18.75 16.89
CA PRO A 253 0.50 17.79 17.09
C PRO A 253 -0.83 18.34 16.55
N PRO A 254 -1.66 17.51 15.88
CA PRO A 254 -2.95 17.94 15.34
C PRO A 254 -3.98 18.09 16.47
N THR A 255 -3.97 19.24 17.15
CA THR A 255 -4.86 19.51 18.29
C THR A 255 -6.26 19.97 17.89
N ASN A 256 -6.42 20.53 16.69
CA ASN A 256 -7.68 21.06 16.20
C ASN A 256 -8.11 20.33 14.91
N ILE A 257 -8.77 19.19 15.09
CA ILE A 257 -9.27 18.36 13.98
C ILE A 257 -10.71 18.80 13.66
N PRO A 258 -10.99 19.31 12.45
CA PRO A 258 -12.34 19.73 12.07
C PRO A 258 -13.27 18.51 12.02
N ARG A 259 -14.46 18.61 12.63
CA ARG A 259 -15.41 17.48 12.74
C ARG A 259 -16.44 17.45 11.61
N ASP A 260 -16.55 18.55 10.88
CA ASP A 260 -17.53 18.84 9.83
C ASP A 260 -16.89 18.98 8.44
N ASN A 261 -15.57 18.82 8.34
CA ASN A 261 -14.83 18.93 7.09
C ASN A 261 -13.85 17.76 6.95
N GLU A 262 -14.37 16.63 6.46
CA GLU A 262 -13.58 15.41 6.26
C GLU A 262 -12.38 15.62 5.32
N VAL A 263 -12.54 16.43 4.26
CA VAL A 263 -11.44 16.73 3.33
C VAL A 263 -10.24 17.36 4.06
N ALA A 264 -10.47 18.19 5.07
CA ALA A 264 -9.39 18.72 5.89
C ALA A 264 -8.76 17.66 6.81
N VAL A 265 -9.56 16.69 7.30
CA VAL A 265 -9.06 15.54 8.07
C VAL A 265 -8.16 14.66 7.19
N ASP A 266 -8.54 14.40 5.94
CA ASP A 266 -7.73 13.67 4.95
C ASP A 266 -6.34 14.31 4.80
N GLY A 267 -6.30 15.64 4.66
CA GLY A 267 -5.06 16.41 4.59
C GLY A 267 -4.18 16.25 5.83
N ILE A 268 -4.77 16.26 7.04
CA ILE A 268 -4.03 16.04 8.29
C ILE A 268 -3.40 14.65 8.32
N PHE A 269 -4.13 13.60 7.92
CA PHE A 269 -3.57 12.25 7.86
C PHE A 269 -2.45 12.16 6.83
N LEU A 270 -2.63 12.72 5.62
CA LEU A 270 -1.62 12.74 4.58
C LEU A 270 -0.35 13.49 5.01
N ASP A 271 -0.48 14.55 5.80
CA ASP A 271 0.66 15.30 6.36
C ASP A 271 1.45 14.48 7.38
N ILE A 272 0.76 13.73 8.25
CA ILE A 272 1.41 12.81 9.19
C ILE A 272 2.09 11.67 8.42
N VAL A 273 1.44 11.12 7.39
CA VAL A 273 2.00 10.08 6.53
C VAL A 273 3.25 10.58 5.81
N HIS A 274 3.22 11.80 5.27
CA HIS A 274 4.39 12.44 4.65
C HIS A 274 5.57 12.50 5.62
N MET A 275 5.34 12.95 6.86
CA MET A 275 6.38 12.96 7.90
C MET A 275 6.85 11.56 8.29
N ALA A 276 5.95 10.57 8.32
CA ALA A 276 6.31 9.19 8.62
C ALA A 276 7.25 8.60 7.56
N LEU A 277 7.03 8.93 6.28
CA LEU A 277 7.90 8.52 5.18
C LEU A 277 9.23 9.30 5.18
N ALA A 278 9.19 10.62 5.38
CA ALA A 278 10.37 11.48 5.40
C ALA A 278 11.36 11.13 6.53
N THR A 279 10.84 10.59 7.63
CA THR A 279 11.65 10.13 8.77
C THR A 279 12.00 8.63 8.71
N ASP A 280 11.62 7.94 7.63
CA ASP A 280 11.71 6.48 7.46
C ASP A 280 11.13 5.69 8.66
N SER A 281 10.08 6.23 9.31
CA SER A 281 9.38 5.58 10.42
C SER A 281 8.60 4.34 9.96
N THR A 282 8.09 4.39 8.73
CA THR A 282 7.46 3.30 7.98
C THR A 282 7.74 3.49 6.49
N ARG A 283 7.57 2.43 5.70
CA ARG A 283 7.54 2.49 4.24
C ARG A 283 6.21 2.07 3.61
N PHE A 284 5.32 1.47 4.39
CA PHE A 284 4.06 0.93 3.91
C PHE A 284 2.90 1.56 4.67
N VAL A 285 1.98 2.20 3.94
CA VAL A 285 0.84 2.89 4.52
C VAL A 285 -0.41 2.59 3.73
N THR A 286 -1.49 2.31 4.44
CA THR A 286 -2.85 2.26 3.90
C THR A 286 -3.69 3.30 4.63
N LEU A 287 -4.34 4.20 3.90
CA LEU A 287 -5.28 5.19 4.43
C LEU A 287 -6.64 4.98 3.77
N HIS A 288 -7.65 4.66 4.59
CA HIS A 288 -9.03 4.49 4.14
C HIS A 288 -9.91 5.67 4.59
N ILE A 289 -10.37 6.46 3.62
CA ILE A 289 -11.21 7.65 3.84
C ILE A 289 -12.66 7.20 3.91
N THR A 290 -13.27 7.39 5.09
CA THR A 290 -14.65 6.94 5.38
C THR A 290 -15.52 8.01 6.01
N GLY A 291 -14.98 9.20 6.32
CA GLY A 291 -15.78 10.21 6.96
C GLY A 291 -16.85 10.78 6.04
N ASN A 292 -17.93 11.18 6.69
CA ASN A 292 -19.19 11.54 6.04
C ASN A 292 -19.51 13.03 6.20
N SER A 293 -18.89 13.68 7.19
CA SER A 293 -19.18 15.06 7.58
C SER A 293 -18.39 16.01 6.68
N VAL A 294 -19.09 16.69 5.79
CA VAL A 294 -18.51 17.58 4.77
C VAL A 294 -19.23 18.93 4.70
N GLN A 295 -20.22 19.16 5.57
CA GLN A 295 -21.03 20.37 5.60
C GLN A 295 -20.27 21.62 6.08
N GLY A 296 -19.05 21.45 6.59
CA GLY A 296 -18.11 22.54 6.85
C GLY A 296 -17.39 23.05 5.60
N ILE A 297 -17.64 22.44 4.43
CA ILE A 297 -17.12 22.89 3.13
C ILE A 297 -18.12 23.87 2.52
N GLU A 298 -17.64 25.04 2.10
CA GLU A 298 -18.48 26.06 1.45
C GLU A 298 -19.15 25.49 0.19
N GLY A 299 -20.47 25.68 0.07
CA GLY A 299 -21.28 25.17 -1.03
C GLY A 299 -21.67 23.70 -0.91
N VAL A 300 -21.54 23.09 0.27
CA VAL A 300 -21.94 21.71 0.56
C VAL A 300 -22.89 21.69 1.77
N ASP A 301 -24.14 21.31 1.52
CA ASP A 301 -25.20 21.33 2.53
C ASP A 301 -25.61 19.92 3.00
N GLU A 302 -25.31 18.89 2.19
CA GLU A 302 -25.62 17.49 2.50
C GLU A 302 -24.39 16.68 2.96
N SER A 303 -24.63 15.55 3.62
CA SER A 303 -23.55 14.61 3.98
C SER A 303 -22.98 13.91 2.74
N TYR A 304 -21.72 13.50 2.80
CA TYR A 304 -21.03 12.90 1.63
C TYR A 304 -21.74 11.63 1.14
N HIS A 305 -22.23 10.79 2.06
CA HIS A 305 -23.01 9.60 1.74
C HIS A 305 -24.29 9.94 0.97
N ASN A 306 -25.06 10.94 1.42
CA ASN A 306 -26.28 11.37 0.71
C ASN A 306 -25.98 11.93 -0.68
N LEU A 307 -24.88 12.68 -0.83
CA LEU A 307 -24.41 13.19 -2.11
C LEU A 307 -23.99 12.06 -3.05
N SER A 308 -23.36 11.00 -2.53
CA SER A 308 -22.96 9.84 -3.33
C SER A 308 -24.16 9.08 -3.92
N HIS A 309 -25.32 9.17 -3.27
CA HIS A 309 -26.63 8.71 -3.78
C HIS A 309 -27.32 9.80 -4.63
N HIS A 310 -26.57 10.41 -5.54
CA HIS A 310 -27.04 11.56 -6.32
C HIS A 310 -28.25 11.26 -7.20
N GLY A 311 -28.45 10.04 -7.70
CA GLY A 311 -29.62 9.71 -8.53
C GLY A 311 -29.74 10.52 -9.82
N MET A 312 -28.60 11.05 -10.31
CA MET A 312 -28.49 12.03 -11.40
C MET A 312 -29.12 13.41 -11.12
N ASP A 313 -29.29 13.76 -9.86
CA ASP A 313 -29.67 15.11 -9.45
C ASP A 313 -28.49 16.08 -9.63
N ASP A 314 -28.71 17.17 -10.37
CA ASP A 314 -27.66 18.13 -10.75
C ASP A 314 -27.13 18.91 -9.54
N GLU A 315 -27.97 19.21 -8.54
CA GLU A 315 -27.55 19.94 -7.34
C GLU A 315 -26.64 19.06 -6.48
N LYS A 316 -27.04 17.80 -6.25
CA LYS A 316 -26.19 16.82 -5.55
C LYS A 316 -24.89 16.58 -6.28
N LEU A 317 -24.92 16.46 -7.61
CA LEU A 317 -23.69 16.28 -8.41
C LEU A 317 -22.77 17.49 -8.31
N ALA A 318 -23.31 18.71 -8.26
CA ALA A 318 -22.51 19.92 -8.10
C ALA A 318 -21.81 19.95 -6.74
N GLN A 319 -22.54 19.67 -5.65
CA GLN A 319 -21.98 19.60 -4.28
C GLN A 319 -20.98 18.45 -4.12
N LEU A 320 -21.33 17.25 -4.62
CA LEU A 320 -20.47 16.06 -4.62
C LEU A 320 -19.11 16.38 -5.26
N ALA A 321 -19.14 17.09 -6.38
CA ALA A 321 -17.93 17.45 -7.10
C ALA A 321 -17.05 18.49 -6.39
N ILE A 322 -17.59 19.27 -5.44
CA ILE A 322 -16.77 20.12 -4.56
C ILE A 322 -15.99 19.24 -3.57
N VAL A 323 -16.68 18.30 -2.92
CA VAL A 323 -16.09 17.38 -1.95
C VAL A 323 -14.99 16.54 -2.60
N GLU A 324 -15.31 15.86 -3.70
CA GLU A 324 -14.38 14.96 -4.39
C GLU A 324 -13.18 15.71 -4.99
N GLN A 325 -13.38 16.94 -5.50
CA GLN A 325 -12.27 17.81 -5.91
C GLN A 325 -11.35 18.14 -4.73
N GLY A 326 -11.91 18.36 -3.54
CA GLY A 326 -11.17 18.56 -2.30
C GLY A 326 -10.25 17.38 -1.97
N VAL A 327 -10.77 16.15 -2.02
CA VAL A 327 -9.98 14.92 -1.79
C VAL A 327 -8.83 14.81 -2.81
N ILE A 328 -9.11 15.05 -4.08
CA ILE A 328 -8.10 15.04 -5.16
C ILE A 328 -7.03 16.11 -4.94
N ASN A 329 -7.43 17.29 -4.45
CA ASN A 329 -6.50 18.37 -4.12
C ASN A 329 -5.58 17.99 -2.95
N GLN A 330 -6.09 17.33 -1.91
CA GLN A 330 -5.28 16.85 -0.78
C GLN A 330 -4.28 15.79 -1.24
N TRP A 331 -4.73 14.83 -2.05
CA TRP A 331 -3.85 13.82 -2.64
C TRP A 331 -2.76 14.46 -3.52
N GLY A 332 -3.11 15.42 -4.37
CA GLY A 332 -2.14 16.19 -5.15
C GLY A 332 -1.16 16.98 -4.28
N GLY A 333 -1.64 17.61 -3.20
CA GLY A 333 -0.81 18.28 -2.21
C GLY A 333 0.22 17.34 -1.57
N PHE A 334 -0.20 16.14 -1.22
CA PHE A 334 0.69 15.09 -0.71
C PHE A 334 1.76 14.68 -1.74
N LEU A 335 1.39 14.48 -3.00
CA LEU A 335 2.35 14.19 -4.06
C LEU A 335 3.36 15.32 -4.27
N ARG A 336 2.93 16.58 -4.21
CA ARG A 336 3.84 17.74 -4.29
C ARG A 336 4.87 17.73 -3.17
N LYS A 337 4.46 17.39 -1.94
CA LYS A 337 5.37 17.25 -0.78
C LYS A 337 6.39 16.14 -1.01
N LEU A 338 5.95 14.97 -1.47
CA LEU A 338 6.87 13.87 -1.83
C LEU A 338 7.84 14.25 -2.95
N LYS A 339 7.37 15.00 -3.96
CA LYS A 339 8.20 15.47 -5.07
C LYS A 339 9.24 16.50 -4.61
N ALA A 340 8.84 17.45 -3.76
CA ALA A 340 9.73 18.44 -3.18
C ALA A 340 10.87 17.79 -2.37
N ASP A 341 10.55 16.73 -1.64
CA ASP A 341 11.53 15.95 -0.85
C ASP A 341 12.28 14.89 -1.67
N LYS A 342 12.05 14.82 -2.99
CA LYS A 342 12.67 13.84 -3.92
C LYS A 342 12.39 12.37 -3.55
N MET A 343 11.27 12.11 -2.89
CA MET A 343 10.84 10.76 -2.50
C MET A 343 9.82 10.14 -3.44
N LEU A 344 9.23 10.92 -4.35
CA LEU A 344 8.15 10.46 -5.23
C LEU A 344 8.59 9.30 -6.14
N ASP A 345 9.81 9.34 -6.69
CA ASP A 345 10.35 8.23 -7.51
C ASP A 345 10.53 6.92 -6.71
N GLU A 346 10.66 6.99 -5.39
CA GLU A 346 10.83 5.83 -4.52
C GLU A 346 9.52 5.38 -3.84
N THR A 347 8.43 6.13 -4.06
CA THR A 347 7.15 5.94 -3.38
C THR A 347 6.03 5.72 -4.39
N MET A 348 5.47 4.51 -4.39
CA MET A 348 4.25 4.19 -5.16
C MET A 348 3.03 4.70 -4.40
N VAL A 349 2.21 5.55 -5.02
CA VAL A 349 1.01 6.12 -4.40
C VAL A 349 -0.22 5.80 -5.22
N ILE A 350 -1.21 5.16 -4.60
CA ILE A 350 -2.50 4.85 -5.21
C ILE A 350 -3.58 5.73 -4.58
N LEU A 351 -4.53 6.24 -5.39
CA LEU A 351 -5.84 6.71 -4.95
C LEU A 351 -6.93 5.94 -5.68
N THR A 352 -7.83 5.28 -4.94
CA THR A 352 -8.87 4.44 -5.54
C THR A 352 -10.13 4.30 -4.66
N SER A 353 -11.13 3.59 -5.17
CA SER A 353 -12.31 3.15 -4.42
C SER A 353 -12.84 1.85 -5.01
N ASN A 354 -13.52 1.04 -4.20
CA ASN A 354 -14.26 -0.15 -4.65
C ASN A 354 -15.48 0.19 -5.51
N LEU A 355 -15.93 1.45 -5.54
CA LEU A 355 -17.11 1.88 -6.27
C LEU A 355 -16.70 2.72 -7.50
N GLY A 356 -17.01 2.23 -8.70
CA GLY A 356 -16.97 3.07 -9.90
C GLY A 356 -18.20 3.95 -10.06
N ASN A 357 -19.31 3.58 -9.42
CA ASN A 357 -20.47 4.46 -9.28
C ASN A 357 -21.17 4.18 -7.95
N ALA A 358 -21.06 5.12 -7.01
CA ALA A 358 -21.66 4.97 -5.69
C ALA A 358 -23.19 4.97 -5.72
N SER A 359 -23.81 5.83 -6.53
CA SER A 359 -25.27 5.94 -6.60
C SER A 359 -25.96 4.65 -7.06
N SER A 360 -25.28 3.83 -7.85
CA SER A 360 -25.79 2.52 -8.33
C SER A 360 -25.14 1.32 -7.63
N HIS A 361 -24.25 1.56 -6.65
CA HIS A 361 -23.46 0.54 -5.97
C HIS A 361 -22.67 -0.38 -6.92
N ASP A 362 -22.16 0.16 -8.02
CA ASP A 362 -21.42 -0.61 -9.01
C ASP A 362 -19.92 -0.72 -8.65
N ASN A 363 -19.41 -1.95 -8.67
CA ASN A 363 -18.01 -2.28 -8.41
C ASN A 363 -17.17 -2.40 -9.71
N LYS A 364 -17.77 -2.14 -10.88
CA LYS A 364 -17.04 -1.98 -12.14
C LYS A 364 -16.51 -0.56 -12.30
N ASN A 365 -15.55 -0.38 -13.22
CA ASN A 365 -14.96 0.92 -13.58
C ASN A 365 -14.44 1.68 -12.36
N MET A 366 -13.68 1.01 -11.49
CA MET A 366 -13.14 1.61 -10.29
C MET A 366 -12.28 2.85 -10.63
N PRO A 367 -12.42 3.96 -9.89
CA PRO A 367 -11.54 5.10 -10.07
C PRO A 367 -10.12 4.72 -9.63
N MET A 368 -9.12 5.07 -10.43
CA MET A 368 -7.73 4.69 -10.16
C MET A 368 -6.75 5.77 -10.64
N LEU A 369 -6.08 6.41 -9.69
CA LEU A 369 -4.91 7.24 -9.92
C LEU A 369 -3.68 6.56 -9.33
N PHE A 370 -2.61 6.49 -10.10
CA PHE A 370 -1.36 5.86 -9.68
C PHE A 370 -0.16 6.79 -9.95
N ALA A 371 0.66 7.05 -8.94
CA ALA A 371 1.77 8.00 -9.01
C ALA A 371 3.07 7.46 -8.42
N GLY A 372 4.20 8.03 -8.84
CA GLY A 372 5.52 7.76 -8.29
C GLY A 372 6.07 6.35 -8.54
N GLY A 373 7.04 5.94 -7.73
CA GLY A 373 7.66 4.61 -7.83
C GLY A 373 8.56 4.41 -9.06
N GLY A 374 8.90 5.49 -9.77
CA GLY A 374 9.78 5.47 -10.94
C GLY A 374 9.16 4.75 -12.13
N PHE A 375 7.85 4.88 -12.33
CA PHE A 375 7.17 4.48 -13.55
C PHE A 375 7.10 5.64 -14.56
N LYS A 376 6.94 5.32 -15.84
CA LYS A 376 6.70 6.29 -16.93
C LYS A 376 5.25 6.76 -16.92
N HIS A 377 4.97 7.72 -16.05
CA HIS A 377 3.67 8.37 -15.90
C HIS A 377 3.34 9.37 -17.03
N GLY A 378 2.29 10.16 -16.86
CA GLY A 378 1.85 11.18 -17.83
C GLY A 378 0.88 10.69 -18.88
N GLN A 379 0.07 9.68 -18.56
CA GLN A 379 -0.86 9.06 -19.50
C GLN A 379 -2.18 8.65 -18.85
N HIS A 380 -3.22 8.57 -19.68
CA HIS A 380 -4.48 7.90 -19.38
C HIS A 380 -4.47 6.50 -20.04
N LEU A 381 -4.42 5.47 -19.21
CA LEU A 381 -4.61 4.08 -19.61
C LEU A 381 -6.11 3.77 -19.60
N ALA A 382 -6.74 3.84 -20.77
CA ALA A 382 -8.15 3.58 -20.95
C ALA A 382 -8.38 2.13 -21.42
N PHE A 383 -8.99 1.32 -20.57
CA PHE A 383 -9.42 -0.04 -20.89
C PHE A 383 -10.93 -0.09 -21.20
N ASP A 384 -11.44 -1.26 -21.59
CA ASP A 384 -12.86 -1.43 -21.90
C ASP A 384 -13.74 -1.26 -20.66
N GLN A 385 -14.76 -0.40 -20.76
CA GLN A 385 -15.64 -0.06 -19.64
C GLN A 385 -16.73 -1.10 -19.35
N LYS A 386 -16.99 -2.01 -20.29
CA LYS A 386 -17.98 -3.10 -20.17
C LYS A 386 -17.30 -4.39 -19.73
N ASP A 387 -16.17 -4.71 -20.35
CA ASP A 387 -15.30 -5.84 -20.03
C ASP A 387 -14.02 -5.34 -19.37
N ASN A 388 -14.11 -5.07 -18.07
CA ASN A 388 -13.04 -4.39 -17.36
C ASN A 388 -11.73 -5.18 -17.32
N TYR A 389 -10.64 -4.45 -17.49
CA TYR A 389 -9.29 -4.95 -17.29
C TYR A 389 -9.09 -5.38 -15.83
N PRO A 390 -8.43 -6.52 -15.56
CA PRO A 390 -8.12 -6.95 -14.20
C PRO A 390 -7.19 -5.94 -13.51
N LEU A 391 -7.75 -5.11 -12.62
CA LEU A 391 -6.99 -4.18 -11.80
C LEU A 391 -5.87 -4.84 -10.97
N PRO A 392 -5.96 -6.11 -10.53
CA PRO A 392 -4.86 -6.77 -9.82
C PRO A 392 -3.56 -6.86 -10.63
N ASN A 393 -3.61 -6.67 -11.95
CA ASN A 393 -2.41 -6.55 -12.77
C ASN A 393 -1.56 -5.32 -12.39
N LEU A 394 -2.18 -4.23 -11.91
CA LEU A 394 -1.45 -3.09 -11.32
C LEU A 394 -0.75 -3.49 -10.03
N TYR A 395 -1.43 -4.26 -9.17
CA TYR A 395 -0.87 -4.71 -7.89
C TYR A 395 0.31 -5.65 -8.11
N LEU A 396 0.25 -6.52 -9.13
CA LEU A 396 1.41 -7.32 -9.53
C LEU A 396 2.57 -6.44 -10.01
N SER A 397 2.30 -5.42 -10.83
CA SER A 397 3.33 -4.46 -11.26
C SER A 397 4.00 -3.74 -10.07
N THR A 398 3.25 -3.36 -9.04
CA THR A 398 3.82 -2.68 -7.86
C THR A 398 4.62 -3.63 -6.97
N LEU A 399 4.19 -4.89 -6.81
CA LEU A 399 4.95 -5.92 -6.10
C LEU A 399 6.29 -6.22 -6.78
N GLN A 400 6.27 -6.42 -8.10
CA GLN A 400 7.49 -6.66 -8.87
C GLN A 400 8.41 -5.44 -8.87
N ARG A 401 7.85 -4.23 -8.89
CA ARG A 401 8.63 -3.00 -8.77
C ARG A 401 9.32 -2.85 -7.41
N LEU A 402 8.71 -3.36 -6.35
CA LEU A 402 9.29 -3.42 -5.00
C LEU A 402 10.41 -4.48 -4.90
N GLY A 403 10.51 -5.39 -5.86
CA GLY A 403 11.51 -6.45 -5.92
C GLY A 403 10.99 -7.84 -5.56
N LEU A 404 9.67 -8.04 -5.42
CA LEU A 404 9.11 -9.37 -5.22
C LEU A 404 8.96 -10.11 -6.56
N GLU A 405 9.43 -11.35 -6.64
CA GLU A 405 9.33 -12.21 -7.83
C GLU A 405 8.00 -12.99 -7.87
N GLU A 406 6.89 -12.33 -7.51
CA GLU A 406 5.56 -12.93 -7.59
C GLU A 406 5.15 -13.12 -9.04
N GLU A 407 4.69 -14.32 -9.40
CA GLU A 407 4.09 -14.58 -10.73
C GLU A 407 2.63 -14.13 -10.79
N ARG A 408 1.97 -14.01 -9.63
CA ARG A 408 0.55 -13.70 -9.53
C ARG A 408 0.19 -13.06 -8.19
N PHE A 409 -0.74 -12.10 -8.21
CA PHE A 409 -1.40 -11.57 -7.03
C PHE A 409 -2.91 -11.62 -7.23
N ALA A 410 -3.62 -12.32 -6.34
CA ALA A 410 -5.06 -12.56 -6.45
C ALA A 410 -5.48 -13.05 -7.85
N THR A 411 -6.35 -12.32 -8.54
CA THR A 411 -6.85 -12.65 -9.89
C THR A 411 -6.02 -12.05 -11.03
N SER A 412 -4.81 -11.56 -10.76
CA SER A 412 -3.93 -11.03 -11.80
C SER A 412 -3.60 -12.10 -12.85
N THR A 413 -3.42 -11.67 -14.10
CA THR A 413 -3.03 -12.50 -15.25
C THR A 413 -1.69 -12.10 -15.83
N SER A 414 -1.24 -10.88 -15.56
CA SER A 414 0.05 -10.31 -16.00
C SER A 414 0.31 -9.00 -15.23
N THR A 415 1.46 -8.36 -15.46
CA THR A 415 1.67 -6.96 -15.06
C THR A 415 0.77 -6.02 -15.88
N MET A 416 0.45 -4.83 -15.36
CA MET A 416 -0.40 -3.86 -16.05
C MET A 416 0.17 -3.45 -17.42
N THR A 417 -0.64 -3.63 -18.47
CA THR A 417 -0.29 -3.22 -19.83
C THR A 417 -0.20 -1.70 -19.94
N GLY A 418 0.83 -1.20 -20.63
CA GLY A 418 1.04 0.24 -20.86
C GLY A 418 1.69 1.00 -19.69
N LEU A 419 1.94 0.33 -18.55
CA LEU A 419 2.64 0.91 -17.41
C LEU A 419 4.10 0.43 -17.39
N GLU A 420 5.00 1.25 -17.92
CA GLU A 420 6.43 0.96 -17.99
C GLU A 420 7.20 1.56 -16.81
N VAL A 421 8.35 0.96 -16.48
CA VAL A 421 9.34 1.55 -15.57
C VAL A 421 10.18 2.60 -16.31
N ALA A 422 10.50 3.71 -15.63
CA ALA A 422 11.24 4.87 -16.18
C ALA A 422 12.71 4.60 -16.45
#